data_AF-A0ABD3XK23-F1
#
_entry.id   AF-A0ABD3XK23-F1
#
_cell.length_a   1.000
_cell.length_b   1.000
_cell.length_c   1.000
_cell.angle_alpha   90.00
_cell.angle_beta   90.00
_cell.angle_gamma   90.00
#
_symmetry.space_group_name_H-M   'P 1'
#
loop_
_entity.id
_entity.type
_entity.pdbx_description
1 polymer ?
#
loop_
_entity_poly.entity_id
_entity_poly.type
_entity_poly.pdbx_seq_one_letter_code
_entity_poly.pdbx_strand_id
1 'polypeptide(L)'
;GPDEIVLNTSNTIIEVDGFGSITLLCTAECFPPCAIHWTERNVNTQIGDAALNIINVSANTTYTCHASNPITSSRTLARTINIAVKY
;
A
#
# COMPACT_ATOMS: atom_id res chain seq x y z
N GLY A 1 -16.34 -0.82 9.51
CA GLY A 1 -14.94 -1.21 9.24
C GLY A 1 -14.79 -1.65 7.80
N PRO A 2 -13.61 -1.58 7.18
CA PRO A 2 -13.40 -2.14 5.85
C PRO A 2 -13.51 -3.66 5.90
N ASP A 3 -14.13 -4.25 4.88
CA ASP A 3 -14.27 -5.70 4.76
C ASP A 3 -13.11 -6.33 4.00
N GLU A 4 -12.61 -5.67 2.96
CA GLU A 4 -11.44 -6.08 2.19
C GLU A 4 -10.64 -4.87 1.71
N ILE A 5 -9.31 -5.03 1.62
CA ILE A 5 -8.42 -4.11 0.91
C ILE A 5 -8.10 -4.68 -0.47
N VAL A 6 -8.39 -3.90 -1.51
CA VAL A 6 -8.11 -4.22 -2.91
C VAL A 6 -6.95 -3.35 -3.40
N LEU A 7 -5.91 -3.99 -3.94
CA LEU A 7 -4.79 -3.34 -4.60
C LEU A 7 -4.98 -3.38 -6.12
N ASN A 8 -4.32 -2.47 -6.86
CA ASN A 8 -4.26 -2.51 -8.34
C ASN A 8 -3.50 -3.72 -8.92
N THR A 9 -3.08 -4.66 -8.07
CA THR A 9 -2.36 -5.86 -8.45
C THR A 9 -2.85 -7.04 -7.61
N SER A 10 -2.92 -8.20 -8.24
CA SER A 10 -3.26 -9.45 -7.57
C SER A 10 -2.04 -10.13 -6.94
N ASN A 11 -0.83 -9.72 -7.32
CA ASN A 11 0.40 -10.32 -6.84
C ASN A 11 0.82 -9.73 -5.49
N THR A 12 1.43 -10.57 -4.65
CA THR A 12 2.05 -10.15 -3.37
C THR A 12 3.48 -9.64 -3.56
N ILE A 13 4.08 -9.91 -4.72
CA ILE A 13 5.40 -9.44 -5.13
C ILE A 13 5.27 -8.77 -6.50
N ILE A 14 5.84 -7.58 -6.64
CA ILE A 14 5.96 -6.90 -7.93
C ILE A 14 7.44 -6.76 -8.27
N GLU A 15 7.81 -7.24 -9.45
CA GLU A 15 9.15 -7.09 -9.99
C GLU A 15 9.25 -5.80 -10.79
N VAL A 16 10.22 -4.95 -10.45
CA VAL A 16 10.49 -3.68 -11.10
C VAL A 16 11.93 -3.70 -11.60
N ASP A 17 12.15 -3.28 -12.84
CA ASP A 17 13.52 -3.10 -13.35
C ASP A 17 14.29 -2.09 -12.50
N GLY A 18 15.60 -2.28 -12.34
CA GLY A 18 16.47 -1.36 -11.61
C GLY A 18 16.26 0.10 -12.03
N PHE A 19 16.03 0.98 -11.06
CA PHE A 19 15.68 2.40 -11.24
C PHE A 19 14.35 2.66 -11.94
N GLY A 20 13.49 1.64 -12.07
CA GLY A 20 12.14 1.77 -12.58
C GLY A 20 11.21 2.54 -11.62
N SER A 21 9.97 2.71 -12.06
CA SER A 21 8.91 3.35 -11.29
C SER A 21 7.66 2.50 -11.26
N ILE A 22 6.88 2.65 -10.19
CA ILE A 22 5.64 1.92 -10.00
C ILE A 22 4.65 2.77 -9.21
N THR A 23 3.38 2.66 -9.58
CA THR A 23 2.27 3.24 -8.83
C THR A 23 1.45 2.14 -8.17
N LEU A 24 1.31 2.22 -6.85
CA LEU A 24 0.45 1.36 -6.05
C LEU A 24 -0.85 2.11 -5.74
N LEU A 25 -1.97 1.45 -5.97
CA LEU A 25 -3.28 1.97 -5.58
C LEU A 25 -3.91 1.03 -4.56
N CYS A 26 -4.43 1.59 -3.49
CA CYS A 26 -5.15 0.89 -2.44
C CYS A 26 -6.56 1.44 -2.29
N THR A 27 -7.53 0.54 -2.25
CA THR A 27 -8.94 0.85 -2.07
C THR A 27 -9.58 -0.11 -1.08
N ALA A 28 -10.64 0.32 -0.41
CA ALA A 28 -11.41 -0.52 0.51
C ALA A 28 -12.87 -0.09 0.52
N GLU A 29 -13.79 -1.06 0.50
CA GLU A 29 -15.22 -0.79 0.63
C GLU A 29 -15.57 -0.50 2.09
N CYS A 30 -16.13 0.67 2.34
CA CYS A 30 -16.28 1.21 3.69
C CYS A 30 -17.32 2.33 3.72
N PHE A 31 -18.20 2.32 4.73
CA PHE A 31 -19.15 3.40 4.98
C PHE A 31 -19.03 3.89 6.44
N PRO A 32 -18.77 5.19 6.69
CA PRO A 32 -18.29 6.20 5.74
C PRO A 32 -16.97 5.79 5.05
N PRO A 33 -16.53 6.50 4.00
CA PRO A 33 -15.27 6.20 3.31
C PRO A 33 -14.12 6.02 4.31
N CYS A 34 -13.36 4.95 4.11
CA CYS A 34 -12.24 4.62 4.98
C CYS A 34 -11.08 5.61 4.78
N ALA A 35 -10.34 5.87 5.86
CA ALA A 35 -9.05 6.55 5.78
C ALA A 35 -8.01 5.52 5.30
N ILE A 36 -7.32 5.84 4.20
CA ILE A 36 -6.32 4.97 3.58
C ILE A 36 -4.97 5.65 3.59
N HIS A 37 -3.93 4.92 4.00
CA HIS A 37 -2.56 5.40 3.95
C HIS A 37 -1.56 4.26 3.75
N TRP A 38 -0.39 4.60 3.22
CA TRP A 38 0.74 3.67 3.04
C TRP A 38 1.84 3.92 4.04
N THR A 39 2.48 2.85 4.49
CA THR A 39 3.72 2.87 5.28
C THR A 39 4.78 2.02 4.61
N GLU A 40 6.03 2.47 4.63
CA GLU A 40 7.19 1.64 4.29
C GLU A 40 7.72 0.93 5.54
N ARG A 41 8.11 -0.35 5.39
CA ARG A 41 8.61 -1.21 6.47
C ARG A 41 9.67 -0.58 7.37
N ASN A 42 10.53 0.27 6.80
CA ASN A 42 11.67 0.86 7.51
C ASN A 42 11.36 2.23 8.14
N VAL A 43 10.29 2.89 7.69
CA VAL A 43 10.01 4.28 8.06
C VAL A 43 8.90 4.36 9.12
N ASN A 44 7.98 3.38 9.17
CA ASN A 44 6.82 3.35 10.08
C ASN A 44 5.97 4.64 10.10
N THR A 45 6.22 5.58 9.20
CA THR A 45 5.42 6.78 8.99
C THR A 45 4.60 6.64 7.72
N GLN A 46 3.56 7.47 7.63
CA GLN A 46 2.78 7.61 6.41
C GLN A 46 3.66 8.21 5.31
N ILE A 47 3.74 7.50 4.19
CA ILE A 47 4.49 7.89 2.99
C ILE A 47 3.58 8.23 1.80
N GLY A 48 2.27 7.99 1.93
CA GLY A 48 1.27 8.26 0.91
C GLY A 48 -0.14 7.91 1.37
N ASP A 49 -1.13 8.22 0.53
CA ASP A 49 -2.56 8.06 0.82
C ASP A 49 -3.14 6.82 0.12
N ALA A 50 -4.22 6.95 -0.66
CA ALA A 50 -4.76 5.85 -1.45
C ALA A 50 -3.83 5.45 -2.62
N ALA A 51 -3.15 6.42 -3.23
CA ALA A 51 -2.18 6.21 -4.29
C ALA A 51 -0.77 6.54 -3.80
N LEU A 52 0.17 5.63 -4.06
CA LEU A 52 1.58 5.80 -3.75
C LEU A 52 2.40 5.64 -5.03
N ASN A 53 3.13 6.70 -5.41
CA ASN A 53 4.02 6.66 -6.55
C ASN A 53 5.47 6.50 -6.07
N ILE A 54 6.13 5.43 -6.53
CA ILE A 54 7.50 5.09 -6.15
C ILE A 54 8.35 5.20 -7.41
N ILE A 55 9.37 6.02 -7.35
CA ILE A 55 10.28 6.30 -8.46
C ILE A 55 11.70 5.88 -8.09
N ASN A 56 12.52 5.57 -9.09
CA ASN A 56 13.92 5.19 -8.90
C ASN A 56 14.09 4.03 -7.91
N VAL A 57 13.28 2.97 -8.06
CA VAL A 57 13.34 1.80 -7.18
C VAL A 57 14.72 1.13 -7.35
N SER A 58 15.54 1.21 -6.31
CA SER A 58 16.92 0.73 -6.32
C SER A 58 17.18 -0.44 -5.38
N ALA A 59 16.21 -0.78 -4.51
CA ALA A 59 16.31 -1.88 -3.57
C ALA A 59 14.95 -2.54 -3.34
N ASN A 60 14.98 -3.80 -2.92
CA ASN A 60 13.79 -4.51 -2.49
C ASN A 60 13.21 -3.82 -1.25
N THR A 61 11.91 -3.57 -1.26
CA THR A 61 11.22 -2.90 -0.17
C THR A 61 9.82 -3.47 0.01
N THR A 62 9.22 -3.22 1.17
CA THR A 62 7.89 -3.68 1.51
C THR A 62 7.03 -2.46 1.87
N TYR A 63 5.89 -2.35 1.19
CA TYR A 63 4.88 -1.34 1.48
C TYR A 63 3.64 -1.99 2.07
N THR A 64 3.03 -1.33 3.04
CA THR A 64 1.80 -1.79 3.66
C THR A 64 0.75 -0.69 3.53
N CYS A 65 -0.37 -1.03 2.91
CA CYS A 65 -1.55 -0.18 2.91
C CYS A 65 -2.39 -0.48 4.14
N HIS A 66 -2.87 0.56 4.80
CA HIS A 66 -3.81 0.49 5.91
C HIS A 66 -5.11 1.15 5.50
N ALA A 67 -6.23 0.50 5.82
CA ALA A 67 -7.56 1.07 5.68
C ALA A 67 -8.27 1.02 7.03
N SER A 68 -8.73 2.18 7.52
CA SER A 68 -9.45 2.29 8.79
C SER A 68 -10.78 3.02 8.61
N ASN A 69 -11.82 2.56 9.29
CA ASN A 69 -13.10 3.25 9.28
C ASN A 69 -13.05 4.42 10.27
N PRO A 70 -13.37 5.67 9.85
CA PRO A 70 -13.19 6.86 10.68
C PRO A 70 -14.16 6.94 11.87
N ILE A 71 -15.27 6.21 11.86
CA ILE A 71 -16.23 6.16 12.97
C ILE A 71 -15.90 5.01 13.91
N THR A 72 -15.69 3.82 13.34
CA THR A 72 -15.33 2.62 14.08
C THR A 72 -13.83 2.38 13.94
N SER A 73 -13.01 3.21 14.60
CA SER A 73 -11.54 3.05 14.61
C SER A 73 -11.08 1.69 15.16
N SER A 74 -12.00 0.83 15.61
CA SER A 74 -11.77 -0.54 16.08
C SER A 74 -11.44 -1.54 14.97
N ARG A 75 -11.79 -1.27 13.70
CA ARG A 75 -11.49 -2.19 12.59
C ARG A 75 -10.61 -1.50 11.55
N THR A 76 -9.33 -1.82 11.62
CA THR A 76 -8.30 -1.47 10.64
C THR A 76 -7.86 -2.73 9.94
N LEU A 77 -7.85 -2.71 8.61
CA LEU A 77 -7.22 -3.75 7.81
C LEU A 77 -5.87 -3.26 7.30
N ALA A 78 -4.96 -4.19 7.06
CA ALA A 78 -3.67 -3.91 6.45
C ALA A 78 -3.39 -4.94 5.35
N ARG A 79 -2.85 -4.48 4.22
CA ARG A 79 -2.41 -5.35 3.12
C ARG A 79 -1.01 -4.97 2.69
N THR A 80 -0.13 -5.96 2.70
CA THR A 80 1.29 -5.78 2.42
C THR A 80 1.63 -6.23 1.00
N ILE A 81 2.53 -5.49 0.36
CA ILE A 81 3.10 -5.80 -0.93
C ILE A 81 4.60 -5.66 -0.91
N ASN A 82 5.29 -6.60 -1.57
CA ASN A 82 6.73 -6.61 -1.68
C ASN A 82 7.13 -6.14 -3.07
N ILE A 83 8.10 -5.23 -3.14
CA ILE A 83 8.73 -4.78 -4.36
C ILE A 83 10.09 -5.45 -4.45
N ALA A 84 10.32 -6.16 -5.55
CA ALA A 84 11.59 -6.80 -5.86
C ALA A 84 12.22 -6.09 -7.07
N VAL A 85 13.51 -5.78 -6.96
CA VAL A 85 14.27 -5.19 -8.06
C VAL A 85 14.93 -6.29 -8.87
N LYS A 86 14.74 -6.24 -10.18
CA LYS A 86 15.45 -7.09 -11.15
C LYS A 86 16.47 -6.24 -11.93
N TYR A 87 17.61 -6.85 -12.22
CA TYR A 87 18.69 -6.29 -13.03
C TYR A 87 18.92 -7.14 -14.26
#